data_AF-S3L4S7-F1
#
_entry.id   AF-S3L4S7-F1
#
_cell.length_a   1.000
_cell.length_b   1.000
_cell.length_c   1.000
_cell.angle_alpha   90.00
_cell.angle_beta   90.00
_cell.angle_gamma   90.00
#
_symmetry.space_group_name_H-M   'P 1'
#
loop_
_entity.id
_entity.type
_entity.pdbx_description
1 polymer ?
#
loop_
_entity_poly.entity_id
_entity_poly.type
_entity_poly.pdbx_seq_one_letter_code
_entity_poly.pdbx_strand_id
1 'polypeptide(L)'
;MNNMNQEALLSGLQDIAQKSGLDISEELGKITAKLQSGGALSKTWEHVELARHSDRPRTLDYIDMLFEDFTELHGDRFFGDDPAMVGGIGFIEGRAVTVIGNQKGRNLRETIDRNGGMANPEGYRKALRLAKQAEKFRRPIVTFIDTQGAYPGLGAEERGIGEAIAVNLREFSRLKTPIICFIIGEGGSGGALGIGVGDKIYMLENAIFSVISPEGCASILLRDSSRAKDAAVMLKITSREVLGLKMINGVVNEPEGGAHTDPLKTAAAVRDQLVHDLADLCKRDPAVLVKYRSKKIRSIGCVLE
;
A
#
# COMPACT_ATOMS: atom_id res chain seq x y z
N MET A 1 6.09 -4.55 -28.85
CA MET A 1 6.28 -3.46 -29.85
C MET A 1 6.15 -2.15 -29.10
N ASN A 2 7.15 -1.25 -29.17
CA ASN A 2 7.17 -0.01 -28.38
C ASN A 2 6.04 0.96 -28.80
N ASN A 3 5.48 1.69 -27.83
CA ASN A 3 4.47 2.75 -28.04
C ASN A 3 4.89 3.78 -29.10
N MET A 4 6.18 4.14 -29.15
CA MET A 4 6.73 5.05 -30.17
C MET A 4 6.52 4.58 -31.61
N ASN A 5 6.49 3.26 -31.86
CA ASN A 5 6.30 2.71 -33.19
C ASN A 5 4.83 2.73 -33.64
N GLN A 6 3.89 2.78 -32.69
CA GLN A 6 2.45 2.82 -32.96
C GLN A 6 1.95 4.25 -33.21
N GLU A 7 2.51 5.25 -32.51
CA GLU A 7 2.22 6.67 -32.77
C GLU A 7 2.70 7.12 -34.15
N ALA A 8 3.89 6.66 -34.58
CA ALA A 8 4.41 6.91 -35.93
C ALA A 8 3.56 6.25 -37.03
N LEU A 9 2.98 5.08 -36.75
CA LEU A 9 2.06 4.40 -37.68
C LEU A 9 0.73 5.17 -37.82
N LEU A 10 0.22 5.72 -36.71
CA LEU A 10 -0.99 6.53 -36.67
C LEU A 10 -0.83 7.84 -37.45
N SER A 11 0.30 8.54 -37.28
CA SER A 11 0.58 9.75 -38.04
C SER A 11 0.69 9.44 -39.53
N GLY A 12 1.30 8.30 -39.90
CA GLY A 12 1.36 7.84 -41.29
C GLY A 12 0.00 7.53 -41.90
N LEU A 13 -0.91 6.91 -41.14
CA LEU A 13 -2.29 6.62 -41.58
C LEU A 13 -3.12 7.90 -41.77
N GLN A 14 -2.96 8.88 -40.87
CA GLN A 14 -3.57 10.21 -41.03
C GLN A 14 -3.11 10.89 -42.32
N ASP A 15 -1.81 10.87 -42.59
CA ASP A 15 -1.20 11.52 -43.75
C ASP A 15 -1.67 10.91 -45.08
N ILE A 16 -1.82 9.58 -45.13
CA ILE A 16 -2.31 8.84 -46.31
C ILE A 16 -3.80 9.13 -46.56
N ALA A 17 -4.62 9.16 -45.52
CA ALA A 17 -6.05 9.43 -45.66
C ALA A 17 -6.33 10.86 -46.11
N GLN A 18 -5.55 11.82 -45.61
CA GLN A 18 -5.64 13.22 -46.01
C GLN A 18 -5.23 13.41 -47.49
N LYS A 19 -4.20 12.69 -47.96
CA LYS A 19 -3.78 12.67 -49.37
C LYS A 19 -4.77 11.97 -50.30
N SER A 20 -5.52 10.99 -49.78
CA SER A 20 -6.46 10.18 -50.56
C SER A 20 -7.91 10.68 -50.54
N GLY A 21 -8.20 11.75 -49.78
CA GLY A 21 -9.55 12.33 -49.67
C GLY A 21 -10.57 11.43 -48.95
N LEU A 22 -10.10 10.48 -48.14
CA LEU A 22 -10.94 9.54 -47.38
C LEU A 22 -11.16 10.05 -45.96
N ASP A 23 -12.42 10.12 -45.52
CA ASP A 23 -12.75 10.39 -44.11
C ASP A 23 -12.65 9.09 -43.30
N ILE A 24 -11.62 9.01 -42.46
CA ILE A 24 -11.38 7.91 -41.52
C ILE A 24 -11.35 8.40 -40.07
N SER A 25 -11.95 9.57 -39.81
CA SER A 25 -11.89 10.22 -38.49
C SER A 25 -12.50 9.36 -37.37
N GLU A 26 -13.57 8.61 -37.69
CA GLU A 26 -14.23 7.70 -36.75
C GLU A 26 -13.35 6.47 -36.45
N GLU A 27 -12.74 5.86 -37.46
CA GLU A 27 -11.81 4.73 -37.31
C GLU A 27 -10.55 5.15 -36.57
N LEU A 28 -9.98 6.31 -36.89
CA LEU A 28 -8.83 6.88 -36.17
C LEU A 28 -9.18 7.17 -34.71
N GLY A 29 -10.38 7.68 -34.43
CA GLY A 29 -10.86 7.87 -33.07
C GLY A 29 -10.91 6.53 -32.31
N LYS A 30 -11.46 5.48 -32.92
CA LYS A 30 -11.51 4.12 -32.34
C LYS A 30 -10.12 3.51 -32.11
N ILE A 31 -9.19 3.68 -33.05
CA ILE A 31 -7.81 3.18 -32.95
C ILE A 31 -7.03 3.94 -31.87
N THR A 32 -7.16 5.26 -31.83
CA THR A 32 -6.52 6.12 -30.82
C THR A 32 -7.04 5.78 -29.43
N ALA A 33 -8.35 5.63 -29.25
CA ALA A 33 -8.94 5.21 -27.99
C ALA A 33 -8.47 3.82 -27.55
N LYS A 34 -8.34 2.85 -28.48
CA LYS A 34 -7.77 1.52 -28.21
C LYS A 34 -6.29 1.56 -27.81
N LEU A 35 -5.50 2.43 -28.43
CA LEU A 35 -4.07 2.57 -28.10
C LEU A 35 -3.88 3.26 -26.75
N GLN A 36 -4.67 4.30 -26.47
CA GLN A 36 -4.67 4.96 -25.17
C GLN A 36 -5.13 4.01 -24.06
N SER A 37 -6.19 3.21 -24.28
CA SER A 37 -6.63 2.22 -23.30
C SER A 37 -5.60 1.11 -23.11
N GLY A 38 -4.98 0.61 -24.19
CA GLY A 38 -3.87 -0.33 -24.12
C GLY A 38 -2.65 0.21 -23.35
N GLY A 39 -2.33 1.49 -23.55
CA GLY A 39 -1.25 2.18 -22.83
C GLY A 39 -1.54 2.34 -21.34
N ALA A 40 -2.77 2.70 -20.97
CA ALA A 40 -3.20 2.78 -19.57
C ALA A 40 -3.19 1.41 -18.88
N LEU A 41 -3.71 0.37 -19.55
CA LEU A 41 -3.66 -1.02 -19.08
C LEU A 41 -2.23 -1.49 -18.81
N SER A 42 -1.31 -1.21 -19.74
CA SER A 42 0.10 -1.58 -19.61
C SER A 42 0.75 -0.89 -18.41
N LYS A 43 0.53 0.42 -18.24
CA LYS A 43 1.15 1.20 -17.16
C LYS A 43 0.62 0.83 -15.77
N THR A 44 -0.70 0.71 -15.60
CA THR A 44 -1.28 0.33 -14.30
C THR A 44 -0.85 -1.08 -13.91
N TRP A 45 -0.79 -2.01 -14.87
CA TRP A 45 -0.36 -3.37 -14.59
C TRP A 45 1.14 -3.48 -14.29
N GLU A 46 1.97 -2.66 -14.93
CA GLU A 46 3.41 -2.56 -14.60
C GLU A 46 3.61 -2.19 -13.12
N HIS A 47 2.84 -1.24 -12.57
CA HIS A 47 2.87 -0.96 -11.13
C HIS A 47 2.45 -2.17 -10.29
N VAL A 48 1.43 -2.95 -10.72
CA VAL A 48 1.01 -4.17 -10.01
C VAL A 48 2.14 -5.20 -10.01
N GLU A 49 2.83 -5.41 -11.14
CA GLU A 49 3.96 -6.33 -11.25
C GLU A 49 5.14 -5.88 -10.37
N LEU A 50 5.44 -4.58 -10.37
CA LEU A 50 6.48 -3.99 -9.52
C LEU A 50 6.14 -4.04 -8.03
N ALA A 51 4.87 -3.89 -7.63
CA ALA A 51 4.40 -4.07 -6.25
C ALA A 51 4.55 -5.52 -5.78
N ARG A 52 4.37 -6.47 -6.71
CA ARG A 52 4.43 -7.92 -6.46
C ARG A 52 5.80 -8.53 -6.71
N HIS A 53 6.79 -7.73 -7.12
CA HIS A 53 8.13 -8.21 -7.44
C HIS A 53 8.72 -9.01 -6.26
N SER A 54 9.37 -10.14 -6.57
CA SER A 54 9.93 -11.06 -5.57
C SER A 54 10.96 -10.35 -4.69
N ASP A 55 11.84 -9.58 -5.32
CA ASP A 55 12.94 -8.84 -4.68
C ASP A 55 12.54 -7.47 -4.15
N ARG A 56 11.24 -7.13 -4.18
CA ARG A 56 10.77 -5.88 -3.58
C ARG A 56 11.11 -5.87 -2.08
N PRO A 57 11.76 -4.82 -1.55
CA PRO A 57 12.09 -4.74 -0.14
C PRO A 57 10.85 -4.89 0.75
N ARG A 58 10.95 -5.74 1.77
CA ARG A 58 9.90 -6.06 2.74
C ARG A 58 10.11 -5.25 4.03
N THR A 59 9.17 -5.37 4.97
CA THR A 59 9.20 -4.63 6.25
C THR A 59 10.51 -4.80 7.00
N LEU A 60 11.03 -6.02 7.15
CA LEU A 60 12.31 -6.26 7.85
C LEU A 60 13.49 -5.60 7.14
N ASP A 61 13.49 -5.51 5.80
CA ASP A 61 14.55 -4.83 5.05
C ASP A 61 14.55 -3.32 5.34
N TYR A 62 13.37 -2.69 5.35
CA TYR A 62 13.25 -1.31 5.77
C TYR A 62 13.59 -1.10 7.24
N ILE A 63 13.31 -2.08 8.10
CA ILE A 63 13.69 -2.00 9.50
C ILE A 63 15.21 -1.93 9.63
N ASP A 64 15.91 -2.87 8.99
CA ASP A 64 17.38 -2.97 9.02
C ASP A 64 18.07 -1.75 8.39
N MET A 65 17.46 -1.14 7.36
CA MET A 65 18.02 0.04 6.68
C MET A 65 17.73 1.36 7.40
N LEU A 66 16.68 1.46 8.23
CA LEU A 66 16.17 2.73 8.74
C LEU A 66 16.28 2.93 10.25
N PHE A 67 16.29 1.83 11.03
CA PHE A 67 16.19 1.92 12.48
C PHE A 67 17.40 1.29 13.16
N GLU A 68 17.86 1.97 14.19
CA GLU A 68 18.96 1.54 15.05
C GLU A 68 18.42 0.75 16.26
N ASP A 69 19.20 -0.20 16.76
CA ASP A 69 18.90 -1.02 17.95
C ASP A 69 17.49 -1.63 17.94
N PHE A 70 17.05 -2.11 16.78
CA PHE A 70 15.73 -2.71 16.66
C PHE A 70 15.61 -4.02 17.43
N THR A 71 14.63 -4.09 18.32
CA THR A 71 14.26 -5.30 19.08
C THR A 71 12.86 -5.74 18.67
N GLU A 72 12.76 -6.88 18.01
CA GLU A 72 11.47 -7.48 17.66
C GLU A 72 10.72 -7.96 18.91
N LEU A 73 9.41 -7.74 18.96
CA LEU A 73 8.55 -8.09 20.08
C LEU A 73 7.41 -9.02 19.61
N HIS A 74 7.40 -10.23 20.15
CA HIS A 74 6.52 -11.32 19.71
C HIS A 74 5.21 -11.44 20.51
N GLY A 75 4.21 -12.06 19.88
CA GLY A 75 2.97 -12.57 20.49
C GLY A 75 1.89 -11.52 20.71
N ASP A 76 0.62 -11.93 20.69
CA ASP A 76 -0.54 -11.09 20.98
C ASP A 76 -0.97 -11.13 22.47
N ARG A 77 -0.43 -12.09 23.24
CA ARG A 77 -0.83 -12.41 24.64
C ARG A 77 -2.24 -12.98 24.76
N PHE A 78 -2.79 -13.51 23.69
CA PHE A 78 -4.13 -14.07 23.64
C PHE A 78 -4.15 -15.44 22.96
N PHE A 79 -3.57 -15.57 21.77
CA PHE A 79 -3.57 -16.81 20.99
C PHE A 79 -2.18 -17.22 20.51
N GLY A 80 -1.40 -16.32 19.90
CA GLY A 80 -0.15 -16.70 19.26
C GLY A 80 0.71 -15.52 18.79
N ASP A 81 1.86 -15.86 18.20
CA ASP A 81 2.70 -14.92 17.47
C ASP A 81 2.53 -15.14 15.97
N ASP A 82 1.98 -14.15 15.27
CA ASP A 82 1.77 -14.24 13.84
C ASP A 82 3.04 -13.84 13.08
N PRO A 83 3.66 -14.76 12.33
CA PRO A 83 4.86 -14.46 11.55
C PRO A 83 4.60 -13.53 10.34
N ALA A 84 3.34 -13.36 9.93
CA ALA A 84 2.95 -12.42 8.87
C ALA A 84 2.88 -10.97 9.36
N MET A 85 2.91 -10.72 10.68
CA MET A 85 2.89 -9.39 11.29
C MET A 85 4.09 -9.23 12.24
N VAL A 86 5.11 -8.52 11.77
CA VAL A 86 6.31 -8.22 12.55
C VAL A 86 6.16 -6.88 13.26
N GLY A 87 6.91 -6.68 14.33
CA GLY A 87 6.95 -5.38 14.99
C GLY A 87 7.80 -5.37 16.24
N GLY A 88 8.19 -4.17 16.66
CA GLY A 88 9.18 -4.01 17.71
C GLY A 88 9.44 -2.55 18.08
N ILE A 89 10.53 -2.33 18.78
CA ILE A 89 11.02 -1.01 19.17
C ILE A 89 12.41 -0.79 18.60
N GLY A 90 12.70 0.44 18.20
CA GLY A 90 14.03 0.82 17.74
C GLY A 90 14.19 2.34 17.82
N PHE A 91 15.24 2.86 17.22
CA PHE A 91 15.55 4.27 17.20
C PHE A 91 15.66 4.79 15.77
N ILE A 92 15.24 6.03 15.53
CA ILE A 92 15.53 6.76 14.30
C ILE A 92 15.94 8.18 14.68
N GLU A 93 17.13 8.61 14.27
CA GLU A 93 17.69 9.92 14.65
C GLU A 93 17.65 10.13 16.19
N GLY A 94 18.01 9.09 16.95
CA GLY A 94 18.00 9.08 18.42
C GLY A 94 16.60 9.06 19.07
N ARG A 95 15.51 9.04 18.30
CA ARG A 95 14.13 8.96 18.82
C ARG A 95 13.66 7.52 18.89
N ALA A 96 13.23 7.08 20.08
CA ALA A 96 12.59 5.78 20.26
C ALA A 96 11.24 5.72 19.52
N VAL A 97 11.04 4.69 18.70
CA VAL A 97 9.84 4.47 17.89
C VAL A 97 9.33 3.04 18.05
N THR A 98 8.05 2.82 17.71
CA THR A 98 7.51 1.47 17.53
C THR A 98 7.22 1.24 16.05
N VAL A 99 7.75 0.15 15.51
CA VAL A 99 7.54 -0.23 14.11
C VAL A 99 6.66 -1.47 14.06
N ILE A 100 5.70 -1.49 13.13
CA ILE A 100 4.77 -2.62 12.91
C ILE A 100 4.63 -2.81 11.40
N GLY A 101 4.59 -4.03 10.89
CA GLY A 101 4.28 -4.21 9.48
C GLY A 101 4.01 -5.62 9.04
N ASN A 102 3.46 -5.74 7.84
CA ASN A 102 3.29 -7.03 7.19
C ASN A 102 4.64 -7.57 6.72
N GLN A 103 4.91 -8.85 6.93
CA GLN A 103 6.13 -9.48 6.45
C GLN A 103 5.81 -10.62 5.51
N LYS A 104 6.10 -10.42 4.22
CA LYS A 104 6.14 -11.49 3.22
C LYS A 104 7.45 -12.30 3.34
N GLY A 105 7.46 -13.51 2.79
CA GLY A 105 8.67 -14.33 2.69
C GLY A 105 9.49 -14.01 1.45
N ARG A 106 10.81 -14.24 1.50
CA ARG A 106 11.71 -14.10 0.34
C ARG A 106 11.79 -15.36 -0.52
N ASN A 107 11.55 -16.52 0.09
CA ASN A 107 11.57 -17.82 -0.57
C ASN A 107 10.27 -18.60 -0.27
N LEU A 108 10.08 -19.74 -0.92
CA LEU A 108 8.86 -20.55 -0.78
C LEU A 108 8.59 -20.95 0.68
N ARG A 109 9.64 -21.36 1.41
CA ARG A 109 9.52 -21.78 2.82
C ARG A 109 9.05 -20.62 3.69
N GLU A 110 9.73 -19.48 3.61
CA GLU A 110 9.33 -18.28 4.34
C GLU A 110 7.94 -17.77 3.93
N THR A 111 7.57 -17.91 2.66
CA THR A 111 6.26 -17.50 2.16
C THR A 111 5.16 -18.34 2.80
N ILE A 112 5.38 -19.65 2.92
CA ILE A 112 4.45 -20.54 3.62
C ILE A 112 4.42 -20.18 5.11
N ASP A 113 5.59 -20.07 5.75
CA ASP A 113 5.69 -19.79 7.18
C ASP A 113 5.02 -18.46 7.56
N ARG A 114 5.10 -17.45 6.68
CA ARG A 114 4.52 -16.12 6.88
C ARG A 114 3.18 -15.91 6.18
N ASN A 115 2.51 -16.97 5.73
CA ASN A 115 1.21 -16.90 5.04
C ASN A 115 1.19 -15.88 3.88
N GLY A 116 2.29 -15.71 3.15
CA GLY A 116 2.42 -14.72 2.08
C GLY A 116 2.24 -13.26 2.55
N GLY A 117 2.50 -12.97 3.83
CA GLY A 117 2.27 -11.67 4.46
C GLY A 117 0.80 -11.38 4.78
N MET A 118 -0.08 -12.38 4.65
CA MET A 118 -1.48 -12.28 5.04
C MET A 118 -1.64 -12.63 6.52
N ALA A 119 -1.92 -11.62 7.35
CA ALA A 119 -2.03 -11.83 8.79
C ALA A 119 -3.36 -12.50 9.19
N ASN A 120 -3.26 -13.37 10.18
CA ASN A 120 -4.34 -13.94 10.97
C ASN A 120 -4.80 -12.94 12.07
N PRO A 121 -5.89 -13.23 12.81
CA PRO A 121 -6.42 -12.31 13.83
C PRO A 121 -5.39 -11.94 14.91
N GLU A 122 -4.62 -12.91 15.37
CA GLU A 122 -3.52 -12.74 16.33
C GLU A 122 -2.45 -11.74 15.85
N GLY A 123 -2.22 -11.61 14.53
CA GLY A 123 -1.33 -10.59 13.98
C GLY A 123 -1.85 -9.17 14.22
N TYR A 124 -3.13 -8.93 13.95
CA TYR A 124 -3.75 -7.62 14.23
C TYR A 124 -3.80 -7.31 15.73
N ARG A 125 -4.07 -8.31 16.57
CA ARG A 125 -4.03 -8.16 18.04
C ARG A 125 -2.61 -7.86 18.55
N LYS A 126 -1.59 -8.53 18.00
CA LYS A 126 -0.16 -8.22 18.24
C LYS A 126 0.16 -6.77 17.86
N ALA A 127 -0.24 -6.34 16.66
CA ALA A 127 -0.06 -4.97 16.20
C ALA A 127 -0.70 -3.95 17.15
N LEU A 128 -1.95 -4.20 17.58
CA LEU A 128 -2.63 -3.33 18.54
C LEU A 128 -1.94 -3.31 19.91
N ARG A 129 -1.49 -4.45 20.41
CA ARG A 129 -0.74 -4.54 21.67
C ARG A 129 0.52 -3.66 21.60
N LEU A 130 1.28 -3.74 20.51
CA LEU A 130 2.47 -2.92 20.29
C LEU A 130 2.12 -1.43 20.19
N ALA A 131 1.05 -1.08 19.47
CA ALA A 131 0.57 0.28 19.34
C ALA A 131 0.14 0.89 20.69
N LYS A 132 -0.53 0.12 21.55
CA LYS A 132 -0.89 0.54 22.92
C LYS A 132 0.33 0.72 23.81
N GLN A 133 1.36 -0.12 23.66
CA GLN A 133 2.63 0.12 24.34
C GLN A 133 3.31 1.40 23.86
N ALA A 134 3.31 1.66 22.55
CA ALA A 134 3.84 2.89 21.99
C ALA A 134 3.13 4.13 22.56
N GLU A 135 1.79 4.13 22.62
CA GLU A 135 0.99 5.17 23.26
C GLU A 135 1.36 5.34 24.75
N LYS A 136 1.45 4.26 25.52
CA LYS A 136 1.80 4.29 26.95
C LYS A 136 3.14 4.97 27.20
N PHE A 137 4.13 4.73 26.34
CA PHE A 137 5.48 5.27 26.46
C PHE A 137 5.73 6.48 25.56
N ARG A 138 4.68 7.05 24.96
CA ARG A 138 4.73 8.24 24.08
C ARG A 138 5.72 8.10 22.92
N ARG A 139 5.87 6.89 22.37
CA ARG A 139 6.65 6.64 21.16
C ARG A 139 5.76 6.79 19.93
N PRO A 140 6.21 7.46 18.86
CA PRO A 140 5.51 7.45 17.59
C PRO A 140 5.50 6.03 17.00
N ILE A 141 4.51 5.77 16.17
CA ILE A 141 4.31 4.49 15.49
C ILE A 141 4.59 4.67 14.01
N VAL A 142 5.38 3.77 13.44
CA VAL A 142 5.59 3.65 12.00
C VAL A 142 5.00 2.32 11.54
N THR A 143 4.15 2.34 10.51
CA THR A 143 3.61 1.11 9.94
C THR A 143 4.06 0.89 8.50
N PHE A 144 4.42 -0.36 8.18
CA PHE A 144 4.76 -0.80 6.83
C PHE A 144 3.73 -1.81 6.33
N ILE A 145 3.08 -1.47 5.22
CA ILE A 145 1.97 -2.25 4.66
C ILE A 145 2.45 -2.93 3.38
N ASP A 146 2.43 -4.26 3.39
CA ASP A 146 2.73 -5.13 2.25
C ASP A 146 1.98 -6.46 2.38
N THR A 147 0.71 -6.44 2.04
CA THR A 147 -0.17 -7.60 2.15
C THR A 147 -1.22 -7.62 1.04
N GLN A 148 -1.56 -8.82 0.56
CA GLN A 148 -2.67 -9.00 -0.38
C GLN A 148 -4.04 -8.95 0.30
N GLY A 149 -4.05 -9.04 1.63
CA GLY A 149 -5.25 -9.05 2.44
C GLY A 149 -5.03 -9.74 3.77
N ALA A 150 -6.07 -9.78 4.60
CA ALA A 150 -6.09 -10.67 5.75
C ALA A 150 -6.18 -12.13 5.28
N TYR A 151 -5.65 -13.08 6.06
CA TYR A 151 -5.65 -14.49 5.69
C TYR A 151 -7.09 -15.04 5.63
N PRO A 152 -7.59 -15.50 4.46
CA PRO A 152 -8.98 -15.92 4.30
C PRO A 152 -9.17 -17.41 4.64
N GLY A 153 -8.78 -17.81 5.85
CA GLY A 153 -8.80 -19.21 6.30
C GLY A 153 -9.86 -19.50 7.35
N LEU A 154 -10.31 -20.77 7.44
CA LEU A 154 -11.30 -21.21 8.44
C LEU A 154 -10.90 -20.82 9.88
N GLY A 155 -9.66 -21.12 10.26
CA GLY A 155 -9.18 -20.77 11.60
C GLY A 155 -9.11 -19.24 11.84
N ALA A 156 -8.89 -18.44 10.80
CA ALA A 156 -8.92 -16.98 10.92
C ALA A 156 -10.34 -16.48 11.20
N GLU A 157 -11.35 -17.08 10.56
CA GLU A 157 -12.77 -16.80 10.83
C GLU A 157 -13.18 -17.23 12.24
N GLU A 158 -12.87 -18.46 12.65
CA GLU A 158 -13.17 -18.99 14.00
C GLU A 158 -12.56 -18.13 15.10
N ARG A 159 -11.39 -17.53 14.84
CA ARG A 159 -10.69 -16.64 15.78
C ARG A 159 -11.06 -15.16 15.62
N GLY A 160 -11.97 -14.81 14.72
CA GLY A 160 -12.53 -13.46 14.59
C GLY A 160 -11.64 -12.47 13.84
N ILE A 161 -11.27 -12.77 12.59
CA ILE A 161 -10.48 -11.84 11.76
C ILE A 161 -11.18 -10.49 11.53
N GLY A 162 -12.49 -10.50 11.30
CA GLY A 162 -13.28 -9.28 11.16
C GLY A 162 -13.29 -8.44 12.44
N GLU A 163 -13.38 -9.08 13.60
CA GLU A 163 -13.30 -8.41 14.91
C GLU A 163 -11.92 -7.79 15.13
N ALA A 164 -10.85 -8.56 14.90
CA ALA A 164 -9.49 -8.09 15.13
C ALA A 164 -9.15 -6.86 14.27
N ILE A 165 -9.55 -6.87 12.99
CA ILE A 165 -9.41 -5.71 12.10
C ILE A 165 -10.27 -4.54 12.60
N ALA A 166 -11.57 -4.77 12.88
CA ALA A 166 -12.47 -3.70 13.31
C ALA A 166 -12.02 -3.02 14.61
N VAL A 167 -11.53 -3.78 15.58
CA VAL A 167 -10.97 -3.26 16.83
C VAL A 167 -9.70 -2.45 16.54
N ASN A 168 -8.82 -2.93 15.66
CA ASN A 168 -7.66 -2.14 15.24
C ASN A 168 -8.07 -0.79 14.63
N LEU A 169 -9.02 -0.78 13.68
CA LEU A 169 -9.51 0.46 13.07
C LEU A 169 -10.01 1.45 14.13
N ARG A 170 -10.82 0.96 15.08
CA ARG A 170 -11.35 1.76 16.18
C ARG A 170 -10.24 2.31 17.06
N GLU A 171 -9.31 1.48 17.51
CA GLU A 171 -8.28 1.87 18.45
C GLU A 171 -7.22 2.77 17.80
N PHE A 172 -6.72 2.43 16.61
CA PHE A 172 -5.77 3.27 15.88
C PHE A 172 -6.35 4.66 15.58
N SER A 173 -7.65 4.78 15.32
CA SER A 173 -8.28 6.10 15.14
C SER A 173 -8.22 7.01 16.39
N ARG A 174 -7.97 6.44 17.57
CA ARG A 174 -8.02 7.12 18.88
C ARG A 174 -6.67 7.19 19.60
N LEU A 175 -5.62 6.54 19.09
CA LEU A 175 -4.29 6.53 19.73
C LEU A 175 -3.72 7.95 19.87
N LYS A 176 -3.25 8.27 21.07
CA LYS A 176 -2.68 9.54 21.51
C LYS A 176 -1.17 9.63 21.27
N THR A 177 -0.72 9.11 20.14
CA THR A 177 0.67 9.18 19.68
C THR A 177 0.70 9.35 18.16
N PRO A 178 1.75 9.94 17.56
CA PRO A 178 1.87 10.05 16.11
C PRO A 178 1.89 8.69 15.43
N ILE A 179 1.23 8.57 14.28
CA ILE A 179 1.21 7.36 13.45
C ILE A 179 1.49 7.75 12.00
N ILE A 180 2.55 7.18 11.42
CA ILE A 180 2.92 7.37 10.02
C ILE A 180 2.92 6.01 9.34
N CYS A 181 2.14 5.87 8.27
CA CYS A 181 1.96 4.61 7.53
C CYS A 181 2.62 4.73 6.15
N PHE A 182 3.33 3.67 5.74
CA PHE A 182 3.90 3.53 4.40
C PHE A 182 3.37 2.25 3.77
N ILE A 183 2.71 2.37 2.63
CA ILE A 183 2.37 1.22 1.77
C ILE A 183 3.57 0.99 0.87
N ILE A 184 4.32 -0.07 1.20
CA ILE A 184 5.60 -0.37 0.58
C ILE A 184 5.49 -1.42 -0.51
N GLY A 185 4.38 -2.16 -0.60
CA GLY A 185 4.11 -3.12 -1.66
C GLY A 185 2.62 -3.17 -1.99
N GLU A 186 1.93 -4.22 -1.55
CA GLU A 186 0.49 -4.33 -1.74
C GLU A 186 -0.28 -3.80 -0.52
N GLY A 187 -1.26 -2.94 -0.76
CA GLY A 187 -2.28 -2.52 0.19
C GLY A 187 -3.57 -3.30 -0.04
N GLY A 188 -3.65 -4.53 0.47
CA GLY A 188 -4.81 -5.40 0.30
C GLY A 188 -5.94 -5.13 1.29
N SER A 189 -6.99 -4.43 0.84
CA SER A 189 -8.31 -4.35 1.48
C SER A 189 -8.26 -4.02 2.98
N GLY A 190 -9.17 -4.60 3.77
CA GLY A 190 -9.23 -4.46 5.23
C GLY A 190 -7.99 -4.98 5.95
N GLY A 191 -7.23 -5.90 5.35
CA GLY A 191 -5.99 -6.39 5.95
C GLY A 191 -4.89 -5.33 6.00
N ALA A 192 -4.72 -4.58 4.92
CA ALA A 192 -3.86 -3.40 4.92
C ALA A 192 -4.39 -2.31 5.86
N LEU A 193 -5.70 -2.06 5.84
CA LEU A 193 -6.32 -1.01 6.66
C LEU A 193 -6.20 -1.28 8.17
N GLY A 194 -6.11 -2.56 8.58
CA GLY A 194 -5.95 -2.97 9.97
C GLY A 194 -4.69 -2.43 10.67
N ILE A 195 -3.70 -1.92 9.92
CA ILE A 195 -2.56 -1.15 10.44
C ILE A 195 -2.31 0.15 9.65
N GLY A 196 -3.27 0.55 8.81
CA GLY A 196 -3.19 1.69 7.89
C GLY A 196 -3.95 2.94 8.34
N VAL A 197 -4.39 2.99 9.60
CA VAL A 197 -5.07 4.16 10.17
C VAL A 197 -4.04 5.04 10.89
N GLY A 198 -3.54 6.06 10.19
CA GLY A 198 -2.52 6.97 10.71
C GLY A 198 -2.76 8.45 10.42
N ASP A 199 -1.96 9.30 11.06
CA ASP A 199 -1.96 10.75 10.84
C ASP A 199 -1.48 11.05 9.42
N LYS A 200 -0.37 10.43 9.02
CA LYS A 200 0.19 10.51 7.67
C LYS A 200 0.21 9.12 7.04
N ILE A 201 -0.22 9.02 5.78
CA ILE A 201 -0.20 7.79 5.01
C ILE A 201 0.50 8.10 3.69
N TYR A 202 1.52 7.33 3.34
CA TYR A 202 2.25 7.45 2.10
C TYR A 202 2.22 6.13 1.33
N MET A 203 2.32 6.22 0.02
CA MET A 203 2.54 5.06 -0.85
C MET A 203 3.91 5.22 -1.49
N LEU A 204 4.66 4.12 -1.61
CA LEU A 204 5.74 4.09 -2.59
C LEU A 204 5.14 4.19 -4.00
N GLU A 205 5.90 4.73 -4.93
CA GLU A 205 5.44 5.05 -6.28
C GLU A 205 4.76 3.88 -7.00
N ASN A 206 5.34 2.69 -6.91
CA ASN A 206 4.83 1.49 -7.56
C ASN A 206 3.97 0.63 -6.61
N ALA A 207 3.73 1.06 -5.38
CA ALA A 207 2.80 0.37 -4.50
C ALA A 207 1.35 0.51 -4.99
N ILE A 208 0.52 -0.48 -4.67
CA ILE A 208 -0.91 -0.50 -5.01
C ILE A 208 -1.76 -0.49 -3.74
N PHE A 209 -2.94 0.13 -3.78
CA PHE A 209 -3.89 0.10 -2.66
C PHE A 209 -5.31 -0.10 -3.20
N SER A 210 -6.00 -1.16 -2.76
CA SER A 210 -7.31 -1.52 -3.31
C SER A 210 -8.22 -2.18 -2.28
N VAL A 211 -9.54 -2.03 -2.46
CA VAL A 211 -10.58 -2.70 -1.65
C VAL A 211 -10.68 -4.21 -1.96
N ILE A 212 -10.24 -4.63 -3.14
CA ILE A 212 -10.25 -6.02 -3.62
C ILE A 212 -9.07 -6.23 -4.58
N SER A 213 -8.55 -7.44 -4.69
CA SER A 213 -7.53 -7.74 -5.71
C SER A 213 -8.08 -7.50 -7.13
N PRO A 214 -7.25 -7.08 -8.10
CA PRO A 214 -7.66 -6.96 -9.48
C PRO A 214 -8.28 -8.25 -10.03
N GLU A 215 -7.71 -9.40 -9.67
CA GLU A 215 -8.20 -10.72 -10.06
C GLU A 215 -9.60 -11.00 -9.48
N GLY A 216 -9.82 -10.68 -8.21
CA GLY A 216 -11.11 -10.84 -7.54
C GLY A 216 -12.19 -9.91 -8.11
N CYS A 217 -11.82 -8.68 -8.45
CA CYS A 217 -12.72 -7.74 -9.11
C CYS A 217 -13.11 -8.22 -10.51
N ALA A 218 -12.14 -8.71 -11.29
CA ALA A 218 -12.38 -9.21 -12.63
C ALA A 218 -13.29 -10.45 -12.63
N SER A 219 -13.08 -11.39 -11.71
CA SER A 219 -13.94 -12.58 -11.59
C SER A 219 -15.39 -12.24 -11.19
N ILE A 220 -15.61 -11.20 -10.38
CA ILE A 220 -16.95 -10.81 -9.93
C ILE A 220 -17.66 -9.90 -10.95
N LEU A 221 -17.05 -8.78 -11.32
CA LEU A 221 -17.69 -7.74 -12.14
C LEU A 221 -17.60 -8.06 -13.64
N LEU A 222 -16.48 -8.63 -14.08
CA LEU A 222 -16.24 -8.94 -15.49
C LEU A 222 -16.53 -10.40 -15.82
N ARG A 223 -16.81 -11.23 -14.79
CA ARG A 223 -17.03 -12.68 -14.89
C ARG A 223 -15.89 -13.42 -15.61
N ASP A 224 -14.68 -12.86 -15.54
CA ASP A 224 -13.49 -13.37 -16.22
C ASP A 224 -12.23 -12.88 -15.50
N SER A 225 -11.52 -13.79 -14.83
CA SER A 225 -10.30 -13.48 -14.08
C SER A 225 -9.13 -13.08 -14.98
N SER A 226 -9.13 -13.45 -16.27
CA SER A 226 -8.08 -13.06 -17.21
C SER A 226 -8.07 -11.56 -17.48
N ARG A 227 -9.19 -10.87 -17.15
CA ARG A 227 -9.37 -9.42 -17.28
C ARG A 227 -8.91 -8.63 -16.06
N ALA A 228 -7.98 -9.16 -15.28
CA ALA A 228 -7.41 -8.47 -14.11
C ALA A 228 -6.79 -7.09 -14.45
N LYS A 229 -6.19 -6.95 -15.64
CA LYS A 229 -5.64 -5.66 -16.11
C LYS A 229 -6.73 -4.60 -16.26
N ASP A 230 -7.87 -4.96 -16.85
CA ASP A 230 -9.02 -4.08 -16.98
C ASP A 230 -9.54 -3.66 -15.60
N ALA A 231 -9.70 -4.63 -14.70
CA ALA A 231 -10.16 -4.37 -13.34
C ALA A 231 -9.20 -3.47 -12.54
N ALA A 232 -7.89 -3.62 -12.70
CA ALA A 232 -6.89 -2.77 -12.05
C ALA A 232 -7.06 -1.30 -12.43
N VAL A 233 -7.29 -1.01 -13.72
CA VAL A 233 -7.55 0.36 -14.22
C VAL A 233 -8.88 0.88 -13.69
N MET A 234 -9.93 0.06 -13.70
CA MET A 234 -11.25 0.46 -13.19
C MET A 234 -11.22 0.84 -11.70
N LEU A 235 -10.42 0.13 -10.91
CA LEU A 235 -10.30 0.31 -9.47
C LEU A 235 -9.43 1.51 -9.07
N LYS A 236 -8.63 2.07 -9.98
CA LYS A 236 -7.74 3.23 -9.73
C LYS A 236 -6.78 3.02 -8.55
N ILE A 237 -6.03 1.92 -8.61
CA ILE A 237 -5.27 1.38 -7.45
C ILE A 237 -3.85 1.96 -7.30
N THR A 238 -3.37 2.74 -8.26
CA THR A 238 -1.98 3.22 -8.26
C THR A 238 -1.77 4.37 -7.26
N SER A 239 -0.53 4.55 -6.79
CA SER A 239 -0.18 5.58 -5.81
C SER A 239 -0.66 7.00 -6.19
N ARG A 240 -0.53 7.37 -7.47
CA ARG A 240 -0.94 8.68 -8.00
C ARG A 240 -2.47 8.83 -8.06
N GLU A 241 -3.18 7.77 -8.42
CA GLU A 241 -4.64 7.78 -8.44
C GLU A 241 -5.22 7.86 -7.03
N VAL A 242 -4.69 7.07 -6.10
CA VAL A 242 -5.09 7.07 -4.68
C VAL A 242 -4.79 8.43 -4.03
N LEU A 243 -3.69 9.09 -4.41
CA LEU A 243 -3.41 10.49 -4.02
C LEU A 243 -4.47 11.44 -4.59
N GLY A 244 -4.86 11.28 -5.85
CA GLY A 244 -5.94 12.06 -6.49
C GLY A 244 -7.29 11.92 -5.79
N LEU A 245 -7.55 10.75 -5.18
CA LEU A 245 -8.71 10.48 -4.32
C LEU A 245 -8.57 11.06 -2.89
N LYS A 246 -7.46 11.72 -2.58
CA LYS A 246 -7.16 12.33 -1.27
C LYS A 246 -7.16 11.33 -0.10
N MET A 247 -6.87 10.06 -0.37
CA MET A 247 -6.81 9.02 0.68
C MET A 247 -5.44 8.96 1.38
N ILE A 248 -4.39 9.38 0.68
CA ILE A 248 -3.00 9.42 1.18
C ILE A 248 -2.47 10.85 1.17
N ASN A 249 -1.37 11.08 1.90
CA ASN A 249 -0.73 12.38 2.05
C ASN A 249 0.31 12.66 0.96
N GLY A 250 0.85 11.63 0.33
CA GLY A 250 1.86 11.79 -0.72
C GLY A 250 2.35 10.46 -1.26
N VAL A 251 3.22 10.57 -2.26
CA VAL A 251 3.89 9.43 -2.90
C VAL A 251 5.39 9.60 -2.70
N VAL A 252 6.05 8.54 -2.23
CA VAL A 252 7.51 8.46 -2.14
C VAL A 252 8.02 7.84 -3.44
N ASN A 253 8.82 8.58 -4.18
CA ASN A 253 9.33 8.13 -5.48
C ASN A 253 10.28 6.94 -5.32
N GLU A 254 10.21 6.01 -6.26
CA GLU A 254 11.13 4.88 -6.34
C GLU A 254 12.27 5.17 -7.34
N PRO A 255 13.39 4.45 -7.28
CA PRO A 255 14.37 4.43 -8.36
C PRO A 255 13.73 3.97 -9.67
N GLU A 256 14.40 4.27 -10.79
CA GLU A 256 13.99 3.75 -12.09
C GLU A 256 13.95 2.22 -12.06
N GLY A 257 12.88 1.63 -12.59
CA GLY A 257 12.61 0.19 -12.50
C GLY A 257 12.04 -0.29 -11.16
N GLY A 258 11.92 0.57 -10.15
CA GLY A 258 11.25 0.27 -8.87
C GLY A 258 12.18 0.03 -7.68
N ALA A 259 11.59 -0.13 -6.49
CA ALA A 259 12.31 -0.13 -5.20
C ALA A 259 13.39 -1.22 -5.05
N HIS A 260 13.28 -2.31 -5.81
CA HIS A 260 14.22 -3.42 -5.77
C HIS A 260 15.54 -3.12 -6.50
N THR A 261 15.58 -2.13 -7.39
CA THR A 261 16.79 -1.79 -8.15
C THR A 261 17.81 -1.03 -7.30
N ASP A 262 17.33 -0.19 -6.36
CA ASP A 262 18.15 0.46 -5.34
C ASP A 262 17.35 0.61 -4.02
N PRO A 263 17.36 -0.45 -3.18
CA PRO A 263 16.64 -0.46 -1.90
C PRO A 263 17.11 0.64 -0.95
N LEU A 264 18.40 0.95 -0.93
CA LEU A 264 18.99 1.95 -0.03
C LEU A 264 18.51 3.36 -0.39
N LYS A 265 18.44 3.68 -1.69
CA LYS A 265 17.88 4.97 -2.15
C LYS A 265 16.40 5.09 -1.83
N THR A 266 15.63 4.02 -1.98
CA THR A 266 14.20 3.99 -1.59
C THR A 266 14.05 4.18 -0.08
N ALA A 267 14.85 3.47 0.72
CA ALA A 267 14.88 3.61 2.16
C ALA A 267 15.24 5.05 2.56
N ALA A 268 16.26 5.66 1.95
CA ALA A 268 16.61 7.06 2.22
C ALA A 268 15.43 8.01 1.97
N ALA A 269 14.70 7.85 0.87
CA ALA A 269 13.51 8.66 0.59
C ALA A 269 12.38 8.45 1.63
N VAL A 270 12.19 7.22 2.11
CA VAL A 270 11.27 6.92 3.23
C VAL A 270 11.77 7.57 4.52
N ARG A 271 13.07 7.50 4.80
CA ARG A 271 13.71 8.12 5.98
C ARG A 271 13.46 9.61 6.01
N ASP A 272 13.71 10.30 4.90
CA ASP A 272 13.56 11.75 4.79
C ASP A 272 12.11 12.17 5.05
N GLN A 273 11.15 11.46 4.44
CA GLN A 273 9.71 11.72 4.67
C GLN A 273 9.30 11.43 6.12
N LEU A 274 9.78 10.32 6.68
CA LEU A 274 9.48 9.91 8.05
C LEU A 274 10.03 10.93 9.07
N VAL A 275 11.30 11.31 8.96
CA VAL A 275 11.95 12.27 9.85
C VAL A 275 11.28 13.64 9.74
N HIS A 276 10.93 14.07 8.53
CA HIS A 276 10.20 15.31 8.31
C HIS A 276 8.86 15.35 9.07
N ASP A 277 8.03 14.31 8.93
CA ASP A 277 6.74 14.26 9.60
C ASP A 277 6.86 14.04 11.11
N LEU A 278 7.84 13.26 11.58
CA LEU A 278 8.11 13.12 13.02
C LEU A 278 8.48 14.46 13.66
N ALA A 279 9.25 15.31 12.96
CA ALA A 279 9.65 16.62 13.46
C ALA A 279 8.45 17.59 13.65
N ASP A 280 7.36 17.43 12.89
CA ASP A 280 6.11 18.16 13.04
C ASP A 280 5.17 17.47 14.05
N LEU A 281 4.81 16.21 13.80
CA LEU A 281 3.78 15.51 14.57
C LEU A 281 4.14 15.32 16.04
N CYS A 282 5.41 15.08 16.36
CA CYS A 282 5.84 14.91 17.75
C CYS A 282 5.78 16.20 18.58
N LYS A 283 5.60 17.38 17.96
CA LYS A 283 5.40 18.66 18.67
C LYS A 283 3.94 18.92 19.03
N ARG A 284 3.01 18.14 18.49
CA ARG A 284 1.57 18.37 18.64
C ARG A 284 1.06 17.73 19.92
N ASP A 285 0.07 18.38 20.54
CA ASP A 285 -0.66 17.79 21.66
C ASP A 285 -1.39 16.52 21.19
N PRO A 286 -1.42 15.43 21.99
CA PRO A 286 -2.12 14.20 21.62
C PRO A 286 -3.60 14.38 21.26
N ALA A 287 -4.32 15.30 21.89
CA ALA A 287 -5.71 15.61 21.54
C ALA A 287 -5.83 16.22 20.14
N VAL A 288 -4.83 17.02 19.73
CA VAL A 288 -4.75 17.59 18.38
C VAL A 288 -4.47 16.51 17.35
N LEU A 289 -3.60 15.53 17.66
CA LEU A 289 -3.34 14.37 16.79
C LEU A 289 -4.63 13.57 16.52
N VAL A 290 -5.35 13.20 17.59
CA VAL A 290 -6.61 12.46 17.45
C VAL A 290 -7.65 13.24 16.65
N LYS A 291 -7.79 14.55 16.88
CA LYS A 291 -8.71 15.40 16.13
C LYS A 291 -8.31 15.51 14.65
N TYR A 292 -7.01 15.66 14.37
CA TYR A 292 -6.46 15.69 13.02
C TYR A 292 -6.77 14.39 12.26
N ARG A 293 -6.49 13.24 12.87
CA ARG A 293 -6.79 11.92 12.32
C ARG A 293 -8.27 11.71 12.08
N SER A 294 -9.12 12.07 13.05
CA SER A 294 -10.58 11.95 12.93
C SER A 294 -11.14 12.80 11.79
N LYS A 295 -10.66 14.05 11.64
CA LYS A 295 -11.06 14.92 10.52
C LYS A 295 -10.67 14.31 9.17
N LYS A 296 -9.44 13.78 9.05
CA LYS A 296 -8.97 13.10 7.84
C LYS A 296 -9.88 11.91 7.49
N ILE A 297 -10.12 11.00 8.44
CA ILE A 297 -10.96 9.81 8.23
C ILE A 297 -12.37 10.22 7.75
N ARG A 298 -12.99 11.20 8.40
CA ARG A 298 -14.36 11.65 8.05
C ARG A 298 -14.45 12.43 6.74
N SER A 299 -13.32 12.93 6.22
CA SER A 299 -13.28 13.63 4.94
C SER A 299 -13.17 12.70 3.73
N ILE A 300 -12.96 11.39 3.95
CA ILE A 300 -12.85 10.40 2.88
C ILE A 300 -14.27 10.02 2.43
N GLY A 301 -14.49 10.11 1.11
CA GLY A 301 -15.77 9.80 0.48
C GLY A 301 -16.38 11.02 -0.19
N CYS A 302 -17.27 10.77 -1.14
CA CYS A 302 -18.05 11.79 -1.83
C CYS A 302 -19.46 11.22 -2.02
N VAL A 303 -20.48 11.97 -1.59
CA VAL A 303 -21.89 11.67 -1.81
C VAL A 303 -22.54 12.91 -2.40
N LEU A 304 -23.49 12.73 -3.32
CA LEU A 304 -24.32 13.83 -3.80
C LEU A 304 -25.35 14.12 -2.70
N GLU A 305 -25.48 15.39 -2.32
CA GLU A 305 -26.52 15.87 -1.39
C GLU A 305 -27.91 15.88 -2.04
#